data_AF-A0A662EVT2-F1
#
_entry.id   AF-A0A662EVT2-F1
#
_cell.length_a   1.000
_cell.length_b   1.000
_cell.length_c   1.000
_cell.angle_alpha   90.00
_cell.angle_beta   90.00
_cell.angle_gamma   90.00
#
_symmetry.space_group_name_H-M   'P 1'
#
loop_
_entity.id
_entity.type
_entity.pdbx_description
1 polymer ?
#
loop_
_entity_poly.entity_id
_entity_poly.type
_entity_poly.pdbx_seq_one_letter_code
_entity_poly.pdbx_strand_id
1 'polypeptide(L)'
;MSRSVWFVAGLAVLLALGALILQFAVPSGGGVDKAAFDALQKKVDDLQTQGGGLQIAYLDAEDAFTVFLNAVSDLRQRIADKQNEIAQLQQEFVNSTISKDDYQKQLDELQAELLDAQLAVDIGTIDKMIASDGFSDLRSDLQHLREEAQPLIDEVKDLVSTAKMGVIDQLEFESRYNQVKNAFTQLDQLLTQAATVKIIQAAEKIAVQNGYDLVLRKKNVIVYRNAATLVDITDSVKSEISSYL
;
A
#
# COMPACT_ATOMS: atom_id res chain seq x y z
N MET A 1 19.32 -11.84 -30.31
CA MET A 1 19.49 -11.85 -28.83
C MET A 1 19.58 -10.40 -28.38
N SER A 2 18.48 -9.85 -27.87
CA SER A 2 18.34 -8.42 -27.59
C SER A 2 18.93 -8.05 -26.23
N ARG A 3 19.39 -6.80 -26.14
CA ARG A 3 20.14 -6.21 -25.02
C ARG A 3 19.31 -6.03 -23.71
N SER A 4 18.05 -6.45 -23.68
CA SER A 4 17.13 -6.27 -22.56
C SER A 4 17.25 -7.32 -21.45
N VAL A 5 17.85 -8.49 -21.73
CA VAL A 5 17.95 -9.59 -20.75
C VAL A 5 19.02 -9.31 -19.67
N TRP A 6 19.94 -8.37 -19.90
CA TRP A 6 21.07 -8.10 -18.99
C TRP A 6 20.76 -7.11 -17.86
N PHE A 7 19.67 -6.34 -17.91
CA PHE A 7 19.34 -5.36 -16.87
C PHE A 7 18.55 -5.97 -15.69
N VAL A 8 17.77 -7.04 -15.93
CA VAL A 8 16.92 -7.66 -14.89
C VAL A 8 17.72 -8.56 -13.94
N ALA A 9 18.88 -9.07 -14.37
CA ALA A 9 19.72 -9.92 -13.51
C ALA A 9 20.52 -9.13 -12.45
N GLY A 10 20.69 -7.81 -12.62
CA GLY A 10 21.47 -6.98 -11.70
C GLY A 10 20.72 -6.58 -10.42
N LEU A 11 19.39 -6.45 -10.47
CA LEU A 11 18.58 -5.96 -9.35
C LEU A 11 18.28 -7.06 -8.31
N ALA A 12 18.31 -8.34 -8.71
CA ALA A 12 17.94 -9.47 -7.85
C ALA A 12 19.03 -9.87 -6.83
N VAL A 13 20.28 -9.43 -7.00
CA VAL A 13 21.41 -9.89 -6.16
C VAL A 13 21.70 -8.97 -4.97
N LEU A 14 21.18 -7.74 -4.96
CA LEU A 14 21.41 -6.80 -3.84
C LEU A 14 20.33 -6.82 -2.74
N LEU A 15 19.26 -7.61 -2.91
CA LEU A 15 18.15 -7.72 -1.96
C LEU A 15 18.24 -8.93 -1.00
N ALA A 16 19.41 -9.56 -0.89
CA ALA A 16 19.62 -10.78 -0.10
C ALA A 16 20.25 -10.56 1.30
N LEU A 17 20.37 -9.32 1.80
CA LEU A 17 21.07 -9.04 3.07
C LEU A 17 20.19 -8.50 4.23
N GLY A 18 18.88 -8.70 4.19
CA GLY A 18 17.96 -8.16 5.21
C GLY A 18 17.13 -9.16 6.02
N ALA A 19 17.36 -10.47 5.90
CA ALA A 19 16.54 -11.48 6.59
C ALA A 19 17.28 -12.09 7.78
N LEU A 20 17.11 -11.50 8.97
CA LEU A 20 17.50 -12.11 10.24
C LEU A 20 16.32 -12.03 11.21
N ILE A 21 15.45 -13.04 11.17
CA ILE A 21 14.38 -13.24 12.16
C ILE A 21 14.90 -14.21 13.22
N LEU A 22 14.99 -13.70 14.45
CA LEU A 22 15.27 -14.44 15.68
C LEU A 22 14.16 -15.46 15.96
N GLN A 23 14.57 -16.71 16.19
CA GLN A 23 13.70 -17.78 16.70
C GLN A 23 13.63 -17.69 18.23
N PHE A 24 12.43 -17.65 18.81
CA PHE A 24 12.23 -17.93 20.23
C PHE A 24 11.40 -19.21 20.39
N ALA A 25 12.01 -20.20 21.04
CA ALA A 25 11.39 -21.43 21.49
C ALA A 25 10.53 -21.16 22.73
N VAL A 26 9.31 -21.71 22.75
CA VAL A 26 8.42 -21.72 23.93
C VAL A 26 8.52 -23.10 24.59
N PRO A 27 8.82 -23.21 25.90
CA PRO A 27 8.70 -24.47 26.61
C PRO A 27 7.23 -24.75 26.94
N SER A 28 6.75 -25.90 26.51
CA SER A 28 5.46 -26.47 26.88
C SER A 28 5.53 -27.11 28.26
N GLY A 29 4.86 -26.52 29.25
CA GLY A 29 4.66 -27.10 30.58
C GLY A 29 3.57 -26.35 31.34
N GLY A 30 2.38 -26.93 31.43
CA GLY A 30 1.17 -26.30 31.95
C GLY A 30 1.05 -26.31 33.48
N GLY A 31 0.43 -25.26 34.00
CA GLY A 31 0.04 -25.07 35.41
C GLY A 31 0.56 -23.75 35.97
N VAL A 32 -0.29 -22.73 36.07
CA VAL A 32 0.09 -21.45 36.69
C VAL A 32 0.16 -21.66 38.21
N ASP A 33 1.36 -21.58 38.76
CA ASP A 33 1.60 -21.55 40.20
C ASP A 33 0.85 -20.36 40.82
N LYS A 34 0.00 -20.63 41.81
CA LYS A 34 -0.82 -19.61 42.47
C LYS A 34 0.04 -18.52 43.11
N ALA A 35 1.22 -18.86 43.60
CA ALA A 35 2.17 -17.87 44.12
C ALA A 35 2.73 -16.96 43.00
N ALA A 36 2.91 -17.50 41.80
CA ALA A 36 3.32 -16.71 40.64
C ALA A 36 2.19 -15.82 40.12
N PHE A 37 0.94 -16.29 40.18
CA PHE A 37 -0.25 -15.49 39.85
C PHE A 37 -0.44 -14.32 40.83
N ASP A 38 -0.37 -14.58 42.14
CA ASP A 38 -0.51 -13.56 43.17
C ASP A 38 0.63 -12.52 43.12
N ALA A 39 1.85 -12.96 42.78
CA ALA A 39 2.99 -12.06 42.54
C ALA A 39 2.82 -11.21 41.27
N LEU A 40 2.19 -11.75 40.22
CA LEU A 40 1.84 -10.99 39.03
C LEU A 40 0.75 -9.96 39.33
N GLN A 41 -0.28 -10.36 40.07
CA GLN A 41 -1.38 -9.48 40.46
C GLN A 41 -0.87 -8.30 41.28
N LYS A 42 0.00 -8.57 42.27
CA LYS A 42 0.64 -7.51 43.06
C LYS A 42 1.49 -6.57 42.21
N LYS A 43 2.23 -7.09 41.22
CA LYS A 43 2.97 -6.24 40.27
C LYS A 43 2.05 -5.38 39.40
N VAL A 44 0.89 -5.88 39.01
CA VAL A 44 -0.11 -5.11 38.25
C VAL A 44 -0.69 -4.00 39.12
N ASP A 45 -1.02 -4.29 40.37
CA ASP A 45 -1.56 -3.31 41.32
C ASP A 45 -0.50 -2.24 41.70
N ASP A 46 0.77 -2.65 41.83
CA ASP A 46 1.91 -1.75 42.06
C ASP A 46 2.17 -0.84 40.85
N LEU A 47 1.99 -1.35 39.62
CA LEU A 47 2.08 -0.55 38.39
C LEU A 47 0.93 0.45 38.23
N GLN A 48 -0.26 0.14 38.76
CA GLN A 48 -1.39 1.07 38.78
C GLN A 48 -1.19 2.21 39.78
N THR A 49 -0.34 2.03 40.79
CA THR A 49 -0.19 2.97 41.92
C THR A 49 1.06 3.86 41.83
N GLN A 50 2.04 3.57 40.96
CA GLN A 50 3.30 4.33 40.88
C GLN A 50 3.30 5.60 40.00
N GLY A 51 2.14 6.05 39.48
CA GLY A 51 2.01 7.40 38.90
C GLY A 51 2.47 7.49 37.44
N GLY A 52 1.46 7.57 36.56
CA GLY A 52 1.61 7.53 35.10
C GLY A 52 1.35 6.12 34.58
N GLY A 53 0.11 5.64 34.67
CA GLY A 53 -0.25 4.34 34.11
C GLY A 53 0.12 4.30 32.62
N LEU A 54 0.73 3.20 32.17
CA LEU A 54 1.18 2.97 30.80
C LEU A 54 0.15 3.49 29.78
N GLN A 55 0.52 4.50 28.99
CA GLN A 55 -0.36 5.06 27.98
C GLN A 55 -0.09 4.39 26.64
N ILE A 56 -1.04 3.57 26.20
CA ILE A 56 -0.94 2.84 24.94
C ILE A 56 -1.87 3.49 23.93
N ALA A 57 -1.38 3.68 22.72
CA ALA A 57 -2.19 4.04 21.57
C ALA A 57 -2.24 2.89 20.56
N TYR A 58 -3.23 2.91 19.69
CA TYR A 58 -3.20 2.13 18.45
C TYR A 58 -3.51 2.99 17.24
N LEU A 59 -3.02 2.52 16.09
CA LEU A 59 -3.18 3.15 14.80
C LEU A 59 -3.68 2.13 13.78
N ASP A 60 -4.77 2.48 13.11
CA ASP A 60 -5.18 1.82 11.88
C ASP A 60 -4.40 2.42 10.70
N ALA A 61 -3.30 1.77 10.33
CA ALA A 61 -2.42 2.26 9.26
C ALA A 61 -3.08 2.20 7.87
N GLU A 62 -4.01 1.26 7.67
CA GLU A 62 -4.73 1.13 6.39
C GLU A 62 -5.73 2.27 6.23
N ASP A 63 -6.44 2.63 7.30
CA ASP A 63 -7.29 3.83 7.28
C ASP A 63 -6.44 5.12 7.18
N ALA A 64 -5.29 5.19 7.85
CA ALA A 64 -4.39 6.34 7.72
C ALA A 64 -3.88 6.53 6.27
N PHE A 65 -3.63 5.42 5.56
CA PHE A 65 -3.20 5.43 4.16
C PHE A 65 -4.23 6.07 3.22
N THR A 66 -5.53 6.05 3.57
CA THR A 66 -6.59 6.64 2.73
C THR A 66 -6.39 8.12 2.47
N VAL A 67 -5.63 8.83 3.32
CA VAL A 67 -5.28 10.24 3.11
C VAL A 67 -4.52 10.45 1.80
N PHE A 68 -3.59 9.56 1.46
CA PHE A 68 -2.87 9.59 0.19
C PHE A 68 -3.81 9.32 -0.99
N LEU A 69 -4.71 8.35 -0.84
CA LEU A 69 -5.69 8.00 -1.87
C LEU A 69 -6.73 9.11 -2.11
N ASN A 70 -7.08 9.88 -1.08
CA ASN A 70 -8.02 11.00 -1.19
C ASN A 70 -7.41 12.16 -1.99
N ALA A 71 -6.09 12.35 -1.85
CA ALA A 71 -5.38 13.37 -2.61
C ALA A 71 -5.53 13.15 -4.12
N VAL A 72 -5.64 11.91 -4.59
CA VAL A 72 -5.76 11.55 -6.01
C VAL A 72 -7.15 10.98 -6.36
N SER A 73 -8.19 11.46 -5.66
CA SER A 73 -9.57 10.95 -5.79
C SER A 73 -10.14 11.03 -7.22
N ASP A 74 -9.80 12.07 -7.97
CA ASP A 74 -10.17 12.23 -9.38
C ASP A 74 -9.57 11.14 -10.28
N LEU A 75 -8.31 10.78 -10.05
CA LEU A 75 -7.64 9.69 -10.76
C LEU A 75 -8.26 8.33 -10.38
N ARG A 76 -8.65 8.15 -9.12
CA ARG A 76 -9.34 6.93 -8.67
C ARG A 76 -10.74 6.80 -9.26
N GLN A 77 -11.43 7.91 -9.53
CA GLN A 77 -12.72 7.86 -10.22
C GLN A 77 -12.57 7.26 -11.61
N ARG A 78 -11.50 7.57 -12.35
CA ARG A 78 -11.22 6.97 -13.66
C ARG A 78 -11.08 5.45 -13.60
N ILE A 79 -10.48 4.91 -12.53
CA ILE A 79 -10.42 3.46 -12.31
C ILE A 79 -11.82 2.87 -12.16
N ALA A 80 -12.67 3.50 -11.34
CA ALA A 80 -14.04 3.05 -11.12
C ALA A 80 -14.86 3.09 -12.42
N ASP A 81 -14.69 4.15 -13.22
CA ASP A 81 -15.33 4.29 -14.52
C ASP A 81 -14.91 3.15 -15.47
N LYS A 82 -13.61 2.84 -15.56
CA LYS A 82 -13.12 1.73 -16.40
C LYS A 82 -13.59 0.36 -15.92
N GLN A 83 -13.68 0.14 -14.61
CA GLN A 83 -14.25 -1.10 -14.07
C GLN A 83 -15.74 -1.25 -14.44
N ASN A 84 -16.49 -0.14 -14.43
CA ASN A 84 -17.88 -0.14 -14.85
C ASN A 84 -18.02 -0.43 -16.36
N GLU A 85 -17.17 0.15 -17.20
CA GLU A 85 -17.13 -0.14 -18.65
C GLU A 85 -16.84 -1.62 -18.91
N ILE A 86 -15.87 -2.22 -18.20
CA ILE A 86 -15.58 -3.67 -18.29
C ILE A 86 -16.80 -4.50 -17.90
N ALA A 87 -17.48 -4.15 -16.81
CA ALA A 87 -18.67 -4.87 -16.35
C ALA A 87 -19.83 -4.77 -17.36
N GLN A 88 -20.01 -3.60 -17.99
CA GLN A 88 -21.00 -3.40 -19.05
C GLN A 88 -20.67 -4.25 -20.28
N LEU A 89 -19.41 -4.25 -20.73
CA LEU A 89 -18.95 -5.07 -21.85
C LEU A 89 -19.18 -6.57 -21.61
N GLN A 90 -18.92 -7.05 -20.38
CA GLN A 90 -19.22 -8.43 -19.99
C GLN A 90 -20.72 -8.74 -20.07
N GLN A 91 -21.58 -7.81 -19.63
CA GLN A 91 -23.02 -7.98 -19.70
C GLN A 91 -23.53 -8.02 -21.15
N GLU A 92 -22.98 -7.19 -22.03
CA GLU A 92 -23.28 -7.20 -23.46
C GLU A 92 -22.91 -8.53 -24.12
N PHE A 93 -21.73 -9.08 -23.78
CA PHE A 93 -21.31 -10.38 -24.29
C PHE A 93 -22.23 -11.51 -23.81
N VAL A 94 -22.60 -11.53 -22.53
CA VAL A 94 -23.55 -12.51 -21.97
C VAL A 94 -24.92 -12.39 -22.65
N ASN A 95 -25.36 -11.17 -22.95
CA ASN A 95 -26.60 -10.91 -23.67
C ASN A 95 -26.51 -11.16 -25.18
N SER A 96 -25.35 -11.61 -25.68
CA SER A 96 -25.08 -11.86 -27.10
C SER A 96 -25.28 -10.62 -28.00
N THR A 97 -25.12 -9.41 -27.44
CA THR A 97 -25.24 -8.15 -28.19
C THR A 97 -23.94 -7.75 -28.89
N ILE A 98 -22.83 -8.41 -28.57
CA ILE A 98 -21.51 -8.21 -29.14
C ILE A 98 -20.91 -9.56 -29.56
N SER A 99 -20.12 -9.57 -30.64
CA SER A 99 -19.42 -10.77 -31.09
C SER A 99 -18.27 -11.12 -30.14
N LYS A 100 -17.79 -12.37 -30.18
CA LYS A 100 -16.65 -12.79 -29.35
C LYS A 100 -15.38 -12.00 -29.71
N ASP A 101 -15.14 -11.75 -30.99
CA ASP A 101 -13.93 -11.08 -31.46
C ASP A 101 -13.97 -9.59 -31.07
N ASP A 102 -15.12 -8.94 -31.22
CA ASP A 102 -15.31 -7.55 -30.78
C ASP A 102 -15.21 -7.43 -29.25
N TYR A 103 -15.78 -8.39 -28.51
CA TYR A 103 -15.66 -8.46 -27.05
C TYR A 103 -14.20 -8.56 -26.61
N GLN A 104 -13.43 -9.47 -27.21
CA GLN A 104 -12.02 -9.63 -26.85
C GLN A 104 -11.21 -8.36 -27.11
N LYS A 105 -11.39 -7.75 -28.29
CA LYS A 105 -10.69 -6.51 -28.64
C LYS A 105 -11.03 -5.36 -27.69
N GLN A 106 -12.32 -5.16 -27.39
CA GLN A 106 -12.75 -4.11 -26.46
C GLN A 106 -12.28 -4.41 -25.02
N LEU A 107 -12.24 -5.68 -24.63
CA LEU A 107 -11.76 -6.07 -23.31
C LEU A 107 -10.26 -5.77 -23.16
N ASP A 108 -9.45 -6.10 -24.17
CA ASP A 108 -8.01 -5.83 -24.17
C ASP A 108 -7.74 -4.32 -24.07
N GLU A 109 -8.48 -3.51 -24.83
CA GLU A 109 -8.44 -2.05 -24.74
C GLU A 109 -8.76 -1.57 -23.32
N LEU A 110 -9.89 -1.99 -22.76
CA LEU A 110 -10.33 -1.57 -21.42
C LEU A 110 -9.38 -2.04 -20.31
N GLN A 111 -8.78 -3.22 -20.44
CA GLN A 111 -7.79 -3.71 -19.49
C GLN A 111 -6.51 -2.88 -19.53
N ALA A 112 -6.02 -2.54 -20.72
CA ALA A 112 -4.85 -1.67 -20.85
C ALA A 112 -5.15 -0.26 -20.29
N GLU A 113 -6.32 0.30 -20.57
CA GLU A 113 -6.73 1.60 -20.03
C GLU A 113 -6.92 1.58 -18.50
N LEU A 114 -7.42 0.47 -17.94
CA LEU A 114 -7.50 0.29 -16.50
C LEU A 114 -6.10 0.29 -15.87
N LEU A 115 -5.13 -0.37 -16.50
CA LEU A 115 -3.75 -0.38 -16.03
C LEU A 115 -3.10 1.01 -16.12
N ASP A 116 -3.37 1.77 -17.18
CA ASP A 116 -2.97 3.19 -17.30
C ASP A 116 -3.58 4.05 -16.19
N ALA A 117 -4.87 3.89 -15.91
CA ALA A 117 -5.53 4.62 -14.83
C ALA A 117 -4.95 4.27 -13.44
N GLN A 118 -4.63 3.01 -13.20
CA GLN A 118 -3.96 2.55 -11.98
C GLN A 118 -2.56 3.15 -11.83
N LEU A 119 -1.74 3.10 -12.88
CA LEU A 119 -0.42 3.71 -12.87
C LEU A 119 -0.49 5.23 -12.68
N ALA A 120 -1.48 5.89 -13.30
CA ALA A 120 -1.67 7.33 -13.13
C ALA A 120 -1.96 7.70 -11.67
N VAL A 121 -2.70 6.88 -10.92
CA VAL A 121 -2.93 7.08 -9.47
C VAL A 121 -1.61 7.03 -8.69
N ASP A 122 -0.76 6.04 -8.94
CA ASP A 122 0.52 5.90 -8.24
C ASP A 122 1.47 7.04 -8.56
N ILE A 123 1.63 7.37 -9.84
CA ILE A 123 2.48 8.48 -10.28
C ILE A 123 1.93 9.82 -9.78
N GLY A 124 0.61 10.01 -9.82
CA GLY A 124 -0.03 11.20 -9.27
C GLY A 124 0.17 11.33 -7.76
N THR A 125 0.20 10.21 -7.04
CA THR A 125 0.49 10.18 -5.61
C THR A 125 1.95 10.55 -5.35
N ILE A 126 2.89 9.98 -6.10
CA ILE A 126 4.32 10.32 -6.04
C ILE A 126 4.52 11.82 -6.32
N ASP A 127 3.89 12.36 -7.36
CA ASP A 127 4.02 13.78 -7.73
C ASP A 127 3.51 14.70 -6.61
N LYS A 128 2.40 14.34 -5.96
CA LYS A 128 1.89 15.09 -4.80
C LYS A 128 2.84 15.00 -3.61
N MET A 129 3.37 13.82 -3.31
CA MET A 129 4.36 13.66 -2.24
C MET A 129 5.65 14.44 -2.54
N ILE A 130 6.14 14.48 -3.77
CA ILE A 130 7.33 15.27 -4.14
C ILE A 130 7.09 16.78 -3.93
N ALA A 131 5.92 17.26 -4.35
CA ALA A 131 5.55 18.67 -4.24
C ALA A 131 5.32 19.14 -2.80
N SER A 132 5.04 18.19 -1.91
CA SER A 132 4.74 18.41 -0.50
C SER A 132 5.99 18.72 0.34
N ASP A 133 5.89 19.68 1.26
CA ASP A 133 7.00 20.00 2.17
C ASP A 133 7.17 18.96 3.28
N GLY A 134 6.09 18.31 3.72
CA GLY A 134 6.14 17.23 4.72
C GLY A 134 6.87 15.96 4.25
N PHE A 135 7.27 15.92 2.98
CA PHE A 135 8.01 14.85 2.31
C PHE A 135 9.42 15.26 1.89
N SER A 136 9.93 16.41 2.35
CA SER A 136 11.24 16.94 1.93
C SER A 136 12.41 15.97 2.15
N ASP A 137 12.34 15.15 3.20
CA ASP A 137 13.29 14.08 3.55
C ASP A 137 13.26 12.90 2.58
N LEU A 138 12.11 12.59 1.98
CA LEU A 138 11.93 11.50 1.00
C LEU A 138 11.94 11.98 -0.45
N ARG A 139 12.04 13.30 -0.69
CA ARG A 139 11.87 13.90 -2.01
C ARG A 139 12.83 13.33 -3.06
N SER A 140 14.10 13.11 -2.69
CA SER A 140 15.10 12.54 -3.60
C SER A 140 14.74 11.09 -3.99
N ASP A 141 14.33 10.27 -3.02
CA ASP A 141 13.96 8.88 -3.25
C ASP A 141 12.70 8.79 -4.12
N LEU A 142 11.71 9.66 -3.86
CA LEU A 142 10.48 9.74 -4.67
C LEU A 142 10.75 10.22 -6.10
N GLN A 143 11.68 11.16 -6.30
CA GLN A 143 12.10 11.60 -7.63
C GLN A 143 12.76 10.46 -8.40
N HIS A 144 13.68 9.73 -7.76
CA HIS A 144 14.27 8.54 -8.37
C HIS A 144 13.23 7.47 -8.69
N LEU A 145 12.29 7.21 -7.78
CA LEU A 145 11.20 6.27 -8.03
C LEU A 145 10.35 6.65 -9.25
N ARG A 146 10.06 7.95 -9.41
CA ARG A 146 9.34 8.48 -10.57
C ARG A 146 10.14 8.30 -11.87
N GLU A 147 11.44 8.58 -11.84
CA GLU A 147 12.34 8.41 -12.99
C GLU A 147 12.45 6.93 -13.40
N GLU A 148 12.58 6.03 -12.42
CA GLU A 148 12.61 4.58 -12.64
C GLU A 148 11.28 4.03 -13.17
N ALA A 149 10.16 4.69 -12.86
CA ALA A 149 8.85 4.34 -13.38
C ALA A 149 8.62 4.82 -14.82
N GLN A 150 9.44 5.73 -15.37
CA GLN A 150 9.22 6.29 -16.71
C GLN A 150 9.15 5.22 -17.82
N PRO A 151 10.04 4.21 -17.88
CA PRO A 151 9.93 3.13 -18.87
C PRO A 151 8.63 2.34 -18.74
N LEU A 152 8.12 2.17 -17.52
CA LEU A 152 6.84 1.52 -17.27
C LEU A 152 5.67 2.37 -17.80
N ILE A 153 5.70 3.68 -17.55
CA ILE A 153 4.70 4.63 -18.07
C ILE A 153 4.65 4.56 -19.60
N ASP A 154 5.81 4.56 -20.24
CA ASP A 154 5.91 4.54 -21.70
C ASP A 154 5.39 3.19 -22.27
N GLU A 155 5.72 2.07 -21.63
CA GLU A 155 5.26 0.74 -22.02
C GLU A 155 3.73 0.58 -21.86
N VAL A 156 3.13 1.11 -20.79
CA VAL A 156 1.68 1.12 -20.60
C VAL A 156 1.00 1.91 -21.71
N LYS A 157 1.51 3.11 -22.03
CA LYS A 157 0.95 3.93 -23.12
C LYS A 157 1.03 3.24 -24.47
N ASP A 158 2.14 2.58 -24.75
CA ASP A 158 2.30 1.80 -25.98
C ASP A 158 1.32 0.62 -26.02
N LEU A 159 1.13 -0.09 -24.90
CA LEU A 159 0.16 -1.17 -24.78
C LEU A 159 -1.28 -0.69 -25.05
N VAL A 160 -1.69 0.43 -24.44
CA VAL A 160 -2.99 1.07 -24.68
C VAL A 160 -3.16 1.43 -26.14
N SER A 161 -2.17 2.10 -26.74
CA SER A 161 -2.22 2.50 -28.15
C SER A 161 -2.35 1.29 -29.07
N THR A 162 -1.59 0.23 -28.81
CA THR A 162 -1.59 -0.97 -29.64
C THR A 162 -2.92 -1.75 -29.52
N ALA A 163 -3.47 -1.85 -28.31
CA ALA A 163 -4.78 -2.46 -28.06
C ALA A 163 -5.90 -1.73 -28.82
N LYS A 164 -5.93 -0.39 -28.75
CA LYS A 164 -6.90 0.46 -29.49
C LYS A 164 -6.86 0.26 -30.99
N MET A 165 -5.66 0.19 -31.55
CA MET A 165 -5.50 -0.04 -32.98
C MET A 165 -5.92 -1.46 -33.39
N GLY A 166 -6.02 -2.41 -32.46
CA GLY A 166 -6.42 -3.80 -32.71
C GLY A 166 -5.44 -4.56 -33.61
N VAL A 167 -4.16 -4.19 -33.57
CA VAL A 167 -3.10 -4.75 -34.41
C VAL A 167 -2.24 -5.77 -33.67
N ILE A 168 -2.46 -5.95 -32.37
CA ILE A 168 -1.73 -6.89 -31.53
C ILE A 168 -2.41 -8.24 -31.50
N ASP A 169 -1.62 -9.31 -31.59
CA ASP A 169 -2.08 -10.67 -31.35
C ASP A 169 -2.44 -10.87 -29.87
N GLN A 170 -3.45 -11.69 -29.59
CA GLN A 170 -3.92 -11.91 -28.22
C GLN A 170 -2.81 -12.43 -27.28
N LEU A 171 -1.97 -13.36 -27.75
CA LEU A 171 -0.89 -13.91 -26.92
C LEU A 171 0.19 -12.86 -26.64
N GLU A 172 0.46 -12.01 -27.62
CA GLU A 172 1.38 -10.89 -27.46
C GLU A 172 0.84 -9.86 -26.47
N PHE A 173 -0.44 -9.50 -26.58
CA PHE A 173 -1.11 -8.60 -25.65
C PHE A 173 -1.04 -9.14 -24.21
N GLU A 174 -1.46 -10.39 -23.99
CA GLU A 174 -1.44 -11.02 -22.67
C GLU A 174 -0.03 -11.07 -22.08
N SER A 175 0.98 -11.36 -22.90
CA SER A 175 2.38 -11.39 -22.47
C SER A 175 2.86 -10.02 -22.00
N ARG A 176 2.64 -8.97 -22.82
CA ARG A 176 3.03 -7.60 -22.49
C ARG A 176 2.26 -7.06 -21.29
N TYR A 177 0.95 -7.26 -21.27
CA TYR A 177 0.10 -6.86 -20.16
C TYR A 177 0.57 -7.45 -18.83
N ASN A 178 0.87 -8.75 -18.79
CA ASN A 178 1.35 -9.40 -17.57
C ASN A 178 2.73 -8.87 -17.14
N GLN A 179 3.64 -8.62 -18.09
CA GLN A 179 4.94 -8.04 -17.80
C GLN A 179 4.81 -6.66 -17.15
N VAL A 180 3.99 -5.80 -17.75
CA VAL A 180 3.72 -4.44 -17.28
C VAL A 180 3.04 -4.47 -15.92
N LYS A 181 2.01 -5.30 -15.74
CA LYS A 181 1.30 -5.46 -14.47
C LYS A 181 2.23 -5.90 -13.32
N ASN A 182 3.18 -6.79 -13.60
CA ASN A 182 4.16 -7.22 -12.60
C ASN A 182 5.13 -6.10 -12.20
N ALA A 183 5.56 -5.28 -13.16
CA ALA A 183 6.40 -4.11 -12.88
C ALA A 183 5.62 -3.03 -12.11
N PHE A 184 4.37 -2.78 -12.49
CA PHE A 184 3.45 -1.91 -11.76
C PHE A 184 3.27 -2.35 -10.30
N THR A 185 3.06 -3.65 -10.07
CA THR A 185 2.92 -4.17 -8.70
C THR A 185 4.16 -3.91 -7.83
N GLN A 186 5.35 -3.89 -8.43
CA GLN A 186 6.58 -3.55 -7.69
C GLN A 186 6.65 -2.06 -7.36
N LEU A 187 6.24 -1.20 -8.30
CA LEU A 187 6.15 0.25 -8.08
C LEU A 187 5.16 0.59 -6.95
N ASP A 188 3.95 0.01 -6.99
CA ASP A 188 2.92 0.19 -5.95
C ASP A 188 3.44 -0.21 -4.56
N GLN A 189 4.20 -1.31 -4.46
CA GLN A 189 4.81 -1.75 -3.21
C GLN A 189 5.84 -0.75 -2.68
N LEU A 190 6.65 -0.15 -3.55
CA LEU A 190 7.63 0.88 -3.16
C LEU A 190 6.94 2.16 -2.69
N LEU A 191 5.89 2.60 -3.41
CA LEU A 191 5.07 3.72 -3.00
C LEU A 191 4.41 3.48 -1.63
N THR A 192 3.85 2.28 -1.45
CA THR A 192 3.23 1.87 -0.18
C THR A 192 4.23 1.90 0.98
N GLN A 193 5.48 1.51 0.74
CA GLN A 193 6.54 1.59 1.73
C GLN A 193 6.87 3.04 2.09
N ALA A 194 7.01 3.94 1.11
CA ALA A 194 7.28 5.36 1.35
C ALA A 194 6.16 6.02 2.17
N ALA A 195 4.90 5.76 1.80
CA ALA A 195 3.74 6.21 2.58
C ALA A 195 3.71 5.62 4.00
N THR A 196 4.07 4.34 4.15
CA THR A 196 4.14 3.68 5.48
C THR A 196 5.17 4.35 6.39
N VAL A 197 6.34 4.71 5.87
CA VAL A 197 7.37 5.45 6.63
C VAL A 197 6.78 6.75 7.18
N LYS A 198 6.02 7.48 6.36
CA LYS A 198 5.38 8.75 6.77
C LYS A 198 4.26 8.57 7.77
N ILE A 199 3.47 7.50 7.63
CA ILE A 199 2.47 7.12 8.64
C ILE A 199 3.15 6.84 9.99
N ILE A 200 4.28 6.12 10.00
CA ILE A 200 5.04 5.83 11.21
C ILE A 200 5.61 7.11 11.82
N GLN A 201 6.22 7.99 11.02
CA GLN A 201 6.76 9.28 11.49
C GLN A 201 5.66 10.17 12.09
N ALA A 202 4.49 10.25 11.45
CA ALA A 202 3.33 10.98 11.97
C ALA A 202 2.84 10.36 13.29
N ALA A 203 2.76 9.03 13.37
CA ALA A 203 2.37 8.32 14.58
C ALA A 203 3.36 8.55 15.73
N GLU A 204 4.66 8.54 15.46
CA GLU A 204 5.71 8.85 16.44
C GLU A 204 5.59 10.28 16.95
N LYS A 205 5.37 11.26 16.06
CA LYS A 205 5.17 12.65 16.43
C LYS A 205 3.95 12.82 17.35
N ILE A 206 2.81 12.21 17.00
CA ILE A 206 1.60 12.21 17.83
C ILE A 206 1.84 11.48 19.15
N ALA A 207 2.60 10.38 19.14
CA ALA A 207 2.96 9.62 20.33
C ALA A 207 3.71 10.49 21.35
N VAL A 208 4.80 11.12 20.90
CA VAL A 208 5.67 11.96 21.73
C VAL A 208 4.92 13.19 22.24
N GLN A 209 4.14 13.85 21.39
CA GLN A 209 3.40 15.07 21.78
C GLN A 209 2.34 14.81 22.85
N ASN A 210 1.71 13.64 22.84
CA ASN A 210 0.64 13.29 23.75
C ASN A 210 1.10 12.39 24.91
N GLY A 211 2.39 12.06 24.99
CA GLY A 211 2.95 11.26 26.08
C GLY A 211 2.58 9.78 26.05
N TYR A 212 2.37 9.21 24.85
CA TYR A 212 2.16 7.77 24.71
C TYR A 212 3.48 7.00 24.80
N ASP A 213 3.48 5.91 25.57
CA ASP A 213 4.65 5.05 25.76
C ASP A 213 4.79 3.99 24.65
N LEU A 214 3.67 3.64 24.00
CA LEU A 214 3.60 2.58 23.00
C LEU A 214 2.48 2.86 21.99
N VAL A 215 2.78 2.72 20.70
CA VAL A 215 1.77 2.72 19.62
C VAL A 215 1.72 1.35 18.96
N LEU A 216 0.55 0.72 18.95
CA LEU A 216 0.32 -0.55 18.29
C LEU A 216 -0.31 -0.36 16.91
N ARG A 217 0.23 -1.03 15.90
CA ARG A 217 -0.46 -1.14 14.61
C ARG A 217 -1.65 -2.10 14.75
N LYS A 218 -2.85 -1.61 14.47
CA LYS A 218 -4.04 -2.44 14.33
C LYS A 218 -3.99 -3.17 12.97
N LYS A 219 -3.99 -4.50 13.02
CA LYS A 219 -4.20 -5.37 11.84
C LYS A 219 -5.53 -6.12 11.86
N ASN A 220 -6.17 -6.20 13.03
CA ASN A 220 -7.39 -6.97 13.26
C ASN A 220 -8.43 -6.11 13.96
N VAL A 221 -9.66 -6.62 14.04
CA VAL A 221 -10.76 -5.98 14.77
C VAL A 221 -10.49 -6.00 16.27
N ILE A 222 -10.56 -4.84 16.91
CA ILE A 222 -10.51 -4.71 18.36
C ILE A 222 -11.91 -4.97 18.90
N VAL A 223 -12.14 -6.15 19.49
CA VAL A 223 -13.45 -6.55 20.05
C VAL A 223 -13.72 -5.84 21.39
N TYR A 224 -12.67 -5.54 22.16
CA TYR A 224 -12.75 -4.82 23.43
C TYR A 224 -11.51 -3.96 23.61
N ARG A 225 -11.70 -2.74 24.13
CA ARG A 225 -10.62 -1.90 24.65
C ARG A 225 -11.07 -1.15 25.89
N ASN A 226 -10.15 -0.97 26.82
CA ASN A 226 -10.29 0.05 27.85
C ASN A 226 -9.87 1.39 27.24
N ALA A 227 -10.83 2.27 26.92
CA ALA A 227 -10.55 3.55 26.30
C ALA A 227 -9.72 4.50 27.19
N ALA A 228 -9.65 4.25 28.50
CA ALA A 228 -8.81 5.03 29.41
C ALA A 228 -7.31 4.69 29.31
N THR A 229 -6.96 3.55 28.71
CA THR A 229 -5.56 3.06 28.60
C THR A 229 -5.11 2.79 27.18
N LEU A 230 -6.06 2.50 26.28
CA LEU A 230 -5.81 2.21 24.87
C LEU A 230 -6.59 3.20 23.98
N VAL A 231 -5.88 4.23 23.51
CA VAL A 231 -6.44 5.33 22.72
C VAL A 231 -6.27 5.04 21.22
N ASP A 232 -7.25 5.45 20.41
CA ASP A 232 -7.15 5.42 18.96
C ASP A 232 -6.54 6.74 18.49
N ILE A 233 -5.39 6.70 17.83
CA ILE A 233 -4.75 7.91 17.30
C ILE A 233 -4.93 8.05 15.78
N THR A 234 -5.72 7.19 15.15
CA THR A 234 -5.85 7.13 13.68
C THR A 234 -6.22 8.47 13.08
N ASP A 235 -7.24 9.16 13.62
CA ASP A 235 -7.66 10.48 13.10
C ASP A 235 -6.61 11.57 13.32
N SER A 236 -5.87 11.51 14.45
CA SER A 236 -4.77 12.46 14.72
C SER A 236 -3.63 12.28 13.72
N VAL A 237 -3.28 11.02 13.44
CA VAL A 237 -2.27 10.68 12.42
C VAL A 237 -2.75 11.08 11.02
N LYS A 238 -4.04 10.87 10.68
CA LYS A 238 -4.62 11.33 9.41
C LYS A 238 -4.54 12.84 9.26
N SER A 239 -4.86 13.59 10.32
CA SER A 239 -4.76 15.05 10.33
C SER A 239 -3.32 15.51 10.15
N GLU A 240 -2.37 14.84 10.80
CA GLU A 240 -0.94 15.15 10.68
C GLU A 240 -0.45 14.88 9.24
N ILE A 241 -0.77 13.71 8.67
CA ILE A 241 -0.41 13.38 7.27
C ILE A 241 -1.07 14.34 6.28
N SER A 242 -2.33 14.72 6.52
CA SER A 242 -3.04 15.67 5.65
C SER A 242 -2.39 17.05 5.66
N SER A 243 -1.74 17.43 6.77
CA SER A 243 -0.97 18.69 6.83
C SER A 243 0.31 18.65 5.99
N TYR A 244 0.75 17.46 5.58
CA TYR A 244 1.90 17.28 4.72
C TYR A 244 1.56 17.43 3.24
N LEU A 245 0.33 17.14 2.81
CA LEU A 245 -0.14 17.07 1.41
C LEU A 245 -0.86 18.33 0.95
#